data_AF-A0A4Y8VQ22-F1
#
_entry.id   AF-A0A4Y8VQ22-F1
#
_cell.length_a   1.000
_cell.length_b   1.000
_cell.length_c   1.000
_cell.angle_alpha   90.00
_cell.angle_beta   90.00
_cell.angle_gamma   90.00
#
_symmetry.space_group_name_H-M   'P 1'
#
loop_
_entity.id
_entity.type
_entity.pdbx_description
1 polymer ?
#
loop_
_entity_poly.entity_id
_entity_poly.type
_entity_poly.pdbx_seq_one_letter_code
_entity_poly.pdbx_strand_id
1 'polypeptide(L)'
;MKKNYLLLLAGMFASVVFANNKQTVKIDGNVSDKTVTEITFDGDNVTLNYADNSSETKDMSLVSLSFSYDSTTGINKIEEVKKSLQGKVFNLNGQLVGNSLEGLSKGIYIVNGKKVIIK
;
A
#
# COMPACT_ATOMS: atom_id res chain seq x y z
N MET A 1 43.07 16.67 -52.42
CA MET A 1 42.34 15.52 -51.84
C MET A 1 42.28 15.69 -50.32
N LYS A 2 41.14 16.08 -49.75
CA LYS A 2 40.94 16.15 -48.29
C LYS A 2 39.88 15.11 -47.92
N LYS A 3 40.21 14.18 -47.02
CA LYS A 3 39.32 13.12 -46.56
C LYS A 3 38.58 13.63 -45.33
N ASN A 4 37.26 13.76 -45.42
CA ASN A 4 36.42 14.11 -44.27
C ASN A 4 36.06 12.81 -43.53
N TYR A 5 36.46 12.72 -42.26
CA TYR A 5 36.03 11.66 -41.35
C TYR A 5 34.68 12.05 -40.75
N LEU A 6 33.65 11.24 -41.02
CA LEU A 6 32.32 11.38 -40.43
C LEU A 6 32.29 10.55 -39.14
N LEU A 7 32.36 11.22 -37.97
CA LEU A 7 32.16 10.60 -36.67
C LEU A 7 30.65 10.47 -36.42
N LEU A 8 30.13 9.26 -36.59
CA LEU A 8 28.75 8.90 -36.25
C LEU A 8 28.68 8.64 -34.74
N LEU A 9 28.23 9.64 -33.97
CA LEU A 9 27.95 9.49 -32.55
C LEU A 9 26.60 8.78 -32.40
N ALA A 10 26.64 7.45 -32.26
CA ALA A 10 25.47 6.64 -31.97
C ALA A 10 24.99 6.92 -30.54
N GLY A 11 24.10 7.92 -30.39
CA GLY A 11 23.36 8.12 -29.16
C GLY A 11 22.44 6.93 -28.94
N MET A 12 22.84 6.00 -28.07
CA MET A 12 21.94 5.00 -27.51
C MET A 12 20.88 5.74 -26.69
N PHE A 13 19.76 6.10 -27.34
CA PHE A 13 18.53 6.45 -26.63
C PHE A 13 18.05 5.18 -25.93
N ALA A 14 18.42 5.01 -24.66
CA ALA A 14 17.77 4.03 -23.80
C ALA A 14 16.31 4.46 -23.63
N SER A 15 15.41 3.84 -24.39
CA SER A 15 13.97 3.95 -24.13
C SER A 15 13.70 3.28 -22.80
N VAL A 16 13.62 4.07 -21.72
CA VAL A 16 13.06 3.65 -20.45
C VAL A 16 11.59 3.30 -20.70
N VAL A 17 11.30 1.99 -20.77
CA VAL A 17 9.94 1.49 -20.79
C VAL A 17 9.41 1.64 -19.37
N PHE A 18 8.74 2.76 -19.09
CA PHE A 18 7.98 2.89 -17.85
C PHE A 18 6.83 1.88 -17.89
N ALA A 19 6.81 0.98 -16.92
CA ALA A 19 5.63 0.17 -16.67
C ALA A 19 4.42 1.10 -16.52
N ASN A 20 3.24 0.65 -16.97
CA ASN A 20 2.01 1.42 -16.91
C ASN A 20 1.62 1.71 -15.45
N ASN A 21 2.18 2.78 -14.87
CA ASN A 21 1.88 3.20 -13.52
C ASN A 21 0.46 3.76 -13.49
N LYS A 22 -0.43 3.08 -12.77
CA LYS A 22 -1.83 3.47 -12.60
C LYS A 22 -2.02 4.59 -11.56
N GLN A 23 -0.94 5.04 -10.94
CA GLN A 23 -0.89 6.18 -10.02
C GLN A 23 -0.75 7.48 -10.82
N THR A 24 -1.56 8.47 -10.47
CA THR A 24 -1.39 9.87 -10.90
C THR A 24 -1.24 10.70 -9.64
N VAL A 25 -0.15 11.47 -9.59
CA VAL A 25 0.15 12.38 -8.48
C VAL A 25 0.09 13.79 -9.04
N LYS A 26 -0.65 14.67 -8.35
CA LYS A 26 -0.57 16.12 -8.62
C LYS A 26 -0.08 16.85 -7.40
N ILE A 27 0.82 17.80 -7.61
CA ILE A 27 1.36 18.69 -6.60
C ILE A 27 1.15 20.10 -7.12
N ASP A 28 0.40 20.90 -6.36
CA ASP A 28 0.03 22.26 -6.75
C ASP A 28 -0.62 22.30 -8.15
N GLY A 29 -1.54 21.35 -8.40
CA GLY A 29 -2.23 21.19 -9.68
C GLY A 29 -1.42 20.54 -10.81
N ASN A 30 -0.09 20.45 -10.70
CA ASN A 30 0.79 19.89 -11.72
C ASN A 30 0.98 18.39 -11.56
N VAL A 31 0.93 17.64 -12.66
CA VAL A 31 1.15 16.18 -12.65
C VAL A 31 2.64 15.88 -12.47
N SER A 32 2.96 15.02 -11.50
CA SER A 32 4.30 14.46 -11.31
C SER A 32 4.46 13.19 -12.13
N ASP A 33 5.62 13.01 -12.75
CA ASP A 33 6.04 11.80 -13.47
C ASP A 33 6.62 10.73 -12.55
N LYS A 34 6.84 11.06 -11.27
CA LYS A 34 7.40 10.15 -10.29
C LYS A 34 6.35 9.21 -9.71
N THR A 35 6.82 8.03 -9.31
CA THR A 35 6.02 7.03 -8.61
C THR A 35 6.23 7.16 -7.10
N VAL A 36 5.18 7.46 -6.35
CA VAL A 36 5.20 7.51 -4.88
C VAL A 36 5.11 6.08 -4.32
N THR A 37 6.06 5.72 -3.46
CA THR A 37 6.17 4.40 -2.81
C THR A 37 5.79 4.44 -1.34
N GLU A 38 5.96 5.59 -0.68
CA GLU A 38 5.57 5.79 0.71
C GLU A 38 5.07 7.22 0.92
N ILE A 39 4.09 7.35 1.81
CA ILE A 39 3.46 8.61 2.18
C ILE A 39 3.51 8.71 3.69
N THR A 40 4.12 9.77 4.20
CA THR A 40 4.15 10.07 5.64
C THR A 40 3.38 11.35 5.90
N PHE A 41 2.50 11.32 6.90
CA PHE A 41 1.73 12.47 7.33
C PHE A 41 2.28 13.01 8.65
N ASP A 42 2.51 14.32 8.71
CA ASP A 42 2.96 15.03 9.91
C ASP A 42 2.25 16.39 10.01
N GLY A 43 1.22 16.45 10.87
CA GLY A 43 0.31 17.59 10.94
C GLY A 43 -0.36 17.85 9.59
N ASP A 44 -0.24 19.08 9.10
CA ASP A 44 -0.77 19.51 7.80
C ASP A 44 0.17 19.20 6.63
N ASN A 45 1.35 18.62 6.89
CA ASN A 45 2.31 18.27 5.86
C ASN A 45 2.22 16.81 5.45
N VAL A 46 2.55 16.56 4.19
CA VAL A 46 2.75 15.22 3.63
C VAL A 46 4.15 15.11 3.03
N THR A 47 4.87 14.05 3.36
CA THR A 47 6.14 13.67 2.72
C THR A 47 5.88 12.52 1.77
N LEU A 48 6.22 12.72 0.51
CA LEU A 48 6.15 11.74 -0.56
C LEU A 48 7.54 11.17 -0.80
N ASN A 49 7.72 9.87 -0.58
CA ASN A 49 8.93 9.14 -0.97
C ASN A 49 8.69 8.47 -2.32
N TYR A 50 9.64 8.61 -3.22
CA TYR A 50 9.52 8.17 -4.61
C TYR A 50 10.35 6.92 -4.90
N ALA A 51 10.01 6.22 -5.98
CA ALA A 51 10.71 5.02 -6.43
C ALA A 51 12.17 5.27 -6.85
N ASP A 52 12.51 6.52 -7.20
CA ASP A 52 13.88 6.95 -7.48
C ASP A 52 14.68 7.27 -6.19
N ASN A 53 14.11 7.01 -5.02
CA ASN A 53 14.61 7.32 -3.68
C ASN A 53 14.70 8.82 -3.35
N SER A 54 14.18 9.70 -4.21
CA SER A 54 13.98 11.09 -3.83
C SER A 54 12.75 11.25 -2.93
N SER A 55 12.65 12.39 -2.27
CA SER A 55 11.48 12.74 -1.48
C SER A 55 11.18 14.23 -1.56
N GLU A 56 9.93 14.60 -1.28
CA GLU A 56 9.54 15.98 -1.07
C GLU A 56 8.44 16.10 -0.01
N THR A 57 8.47 17.19 0.74
CA THR A 57 7.44 17.54 1.72
C THR A 57 6.64 18.72 1.20
N LYS A 58 5.32 18.61 1.25
CA LYS A 58 4.37 19.64 0.81
C LYS A 58 3.25 19.79 1.82
N ASP A 59 2.58 20.94 1.77
CA ASP A 59 1.27 21.09 2.40
C ASP A 59 0.32 20.05 1.79
N MET A 60 -0.36 19.28 2.65
CA MET A 60 -1.28 18.23 2.25
C MET A 60 -2.41 18.77 1.36
N SER A 61 -2.81 20.04 1.50
CA SER A 61 -3.85 20.64 0.67
C SER A 61 -3.46 20.77 -0.81
N LEU A 62 -2.17 20.71 -1.12
CA LEU A 62 -1.63 20.86 -2.48
C LEU A 62 -1.44 19.53 -3.19
N VAL A 63 -1.61 18.41 -2.49
CA VAL A 63 -1.27 17.07 -2.99
C VAL A 63 -2.53 16.27 -3.26
N SER A 64 -2.65 15.73 -4.48
CA SER A 64 -3.69 14.76 -4.82
C SER A 64 -3.08 13.48 -5.38
N LEU A 65 -3.48 12.34 -4.84
CA LEU A 65 -3.13 11.02 -5.37
C LEU A 65 -4.40 10.34 -5.87
N SER A 66 -4.35 9.83 -7.09
CA SER A 66 -5.42 9.00 -7.66
C SER A 66 -4.83 7.74 -8.28
N PHE A 67 -5.57 6.63 -8.13
CA PHE A 67 -5.22 5.35 -8.72
C PHE A 67 -6.37 4.90 -9.63
N SER A 68 -6.07 4.66 -10.90
CA SER A 68 -7.09 4.25 -11.88
C SER A 68 -6.82 2.84 -12.38
N TYR A 69 -7.63 1.89 -11.93
CA TYR A 69 -7.56 0.50 -12.38
C TYR A 69 -8.72 0.18 -13.31
N ASP A 70 -8.46 -0.67 -14.30
CA ASP A 70 -9.47 -1.06 -15.30
C ASP A 70 -10.53 -2.02 -14.70
N SER A 71 -10.26 -2.57 -13.52
CA SER A 71 -11.18 -3.41 -12.75
C SER A 71 -10.98 -3.21 -11.26
N THR A 72 -12.04 -3.43 -10.48
CA THR A 72 -11.95 -3.46 -9.02
C THR A 72 -11.25 -4.74 -8.57
N THR A 73 -10.18 -4.60 -7.78
CA THR A 73 -9.62 -5.71 -7.02
C THR A 73 -10.21 -5.71 -5.61
N GLY A 74 -10.37 -6.89 -5.02
CA GLY A 74 -10.94 -7.05 -3.68
C GLY A 74 -10.29 -8.22 -2.95
N ILE A 75 -10.57 -8.34 -1.66
CA ILE A 75 -10.14 -9.50 -0.86
C ILE A 75 -11.03 -10.68 -1.25
N ASN A 76 -10.60 -11.45 -2.24
CA ASN A 76 -11.36 -12.58 -2.79
C ASN A 76 -11.23 -13.87 -1.96
N LYS A 77 -10.24 -13.91 -1.06
CA LYS A 77 -9.97 -15.08 -0.22
C LYS A 77 -9.59 -14.61 1.17
N ILE A 78 -10.48 -14.84 2.11
CA ILE A 78 -10.13 -14.84 3.53
C ILE A 78 -9.58 -16.26 3.79
N GLU A 79 -8.34 -16.38 4.27
CA GLU A 79 -7.89 -17.69 4.74
C GLU A 79 -8.81 -18.14 5.87
N GLU A 80 -9.57 -19.21 5.62
CA GLU A 80 -10.34 -19.83 6.67
C GLU A 80 -9.39 -20.26 7.79
N VAL A 81 -9.77 -19.93 9.02
CA VAL A 81 -9.00 -20.25 10.21
C VAL A 81 -8.67 -21.74 10.20
N LYS A 82 -7.36 -22.05 10.35
CA LYS A 82 -6.85 -23.41 10.44
C LYS A 82 -7.74 -24.23 11.39
N LYS A 83 -8.14 -25.45 10.97
CA LYS A 83 -8.89 -26.41 11.81
C LYS A 83 -8.33 -26.55 13.23
N SER A 84 -7.02 -26.31 13.41
CA SER A 84 -6.33 -26.35 14.71
C SER A 84 -6.76 -25.30 15.75
N LEU A 85 -7.58 -24.32 15.37
CA LEU A 85 -8.11 -23.29 16.26
C LEU A 85 -9.59 -23.50 16.60
N GLN A 86 -10.21 -24.58 16.09
CA GLN A 86 -11.61 -24.87 16.30
C GLN A 86 -11.89 -25.08 17.80
N GLY A 87 -12.84 -24.30 18.34
CA GLY A 87 -13.22 -24.32 19.75
C GLY A 87 -12.35 -23.44 20.66
N LYS A 88 -11.20 -22.94 20.22
CA LYS A 88 -10.36 -22.06 21.04
C LYS A 88 -10.95 -20.65 21.11
N VAL A 89 -11.01 -20.10 22.32
CA VAL A 89 -11.48 -18.75 22.60
C VAL A 89 -10.31 -17.89 23.05
N PHE A 90 -10.11 -16.76 22.38
CA PHE A 90 -9.07 -15.80 22.71
C PHE A 90 -9.67 -14.47 23.17
N ASN A 91 -9.01 -13.78 24.10
CA ASN A 91 -9.34 -12.39 24.38
C ASN A 91 -8.71 -11.45 23.34
N LEU A 92 -8.95 -10.14 23.46
CA LEU A 92 -8.42 -9.13 22.52
C LEU A 92 -6.90 -9.01 22.52
N ASN A 93 -6.23 -9.47 23.59
CA ASN A 93 -4.77 -9.54 23.67
C ASN A 93 -4.21 -10.80 23.00
N GLY A 94 -5.05 -11.63 22.37
CA GLY A 94 -4.64 -12.87 21.72
C GLY A 94 -4.33 -14.02 22.68
N GLN A 95 -4.70 -13.89 23.96
CA GLN A 95 -4.48 -14.94 24.96
C GLN A 95 -5.59 -15.99 24.90
N LEU A 96 -5.24 -17.27 24.95
CA LEU A 96 -6.21 -18.38 25.04
C LEU A 96 -6.87 -18.33 26.42
N VAL A 97 -8.19 -18.16 26.46
CA VAL A 97 -8.98 -18.02 27.69
C VAL A 97 -10.00 -19.14 27.88
N GLY A 98 -10.14 -20.04 26.91
CA GLY A 98 -11.02 -21.20 27.04
C GLY A 98 -11.17 -22.01 25.76
N ASN A 99 -11.94 -23.09 25.87
CA ASN A 99 -12.40 -23.92 24.76
C ASN A 99 -13.92 -23.76 24.49
N SER A 100 -14.57 -22.84 25.20
CA SER A 100 -15.97 -22.43 25.00
C SER A 100 -16.17 -21.02 25.56
N LEU A 101 -17.30 -20.39 25.22
CA LEU A 101 -17.69 -19.08 25.76
C LEU A 101 -18.42 -19.18 27.10
N GLU A 102 -18.78 -20.39 27.53
CA GLU A 102 -19.54 -20.62 28.75
C GLU A 102 -18.71 -20.26 30.00
N GLY A 103 -19.33 -19.54 30.94
CA GLY A 103 -18.68 -19.11 32.17
C GLY A 103 -17.67 -17.96 32.01
N LEU A 104 -17.40 -17.51 30.79
CA LEU A 104 -16.60 -16.31 30.56
C LEU A 104 -17.39 -15.04 30.92
N SER A 105 -16.68 -14.03 31.40
CA SER A 105 -17.26 -12.73 31.71
C SER A 105 -17.76 -12.00 30.46
N LYS A 106 -18.58 -10.97 30.66
CA LYS A 106 -19.01 -10.07 29.58
C LYS A 106 -17.80 -9.43 28.91
N GLY A 107 -17.80 -9.35 27.59
CA GLY A 107 -16.65 -8.84 26.84
C GLY A 107 -16.60 -9.29 25.38
N ILE A 108 -15.49 -8.94 24.72
CA ILE A 108 -15.22 -9.29 23.32
C ILE A 108 -14.19 -10.42 23.27
N TYR A 109 -14.51 -11.46 22.51
CA TYR A 109 -13.68 -12.63 22.31
C TYR A 109 -13.48 -12.93 20.83
N ILE A 110 -12.41 -13.66 20.51
CA ILE A 110 -12.13 -14.19 19.18
C ILE A 110 -12.35 -15.70 19.22
N VAL A 111 -13.31 -16.18 18.42
CA VAL A 111 -13.61 -17.60 18.25
C VAL A 111 -13.57 -17.91 16.76
N ASN A 112 -12.71 -18.86 16.35
CA ASN A 112 -12.52 -19.19 14.93
C ASN A 112 -12.25 -17.96 14.05
N GLY A 113 -11.44 -17.01 14.55
CA GLY A 113 -11.09 -15.76 13.86
C GLY A 113 -12.22 -14.72 13.78
N LYS A 114 -13.38 -14.99 14.39
CA LYS A 114 -14.52 -14.08 14.42
C LYS A 114 -14.66 -13.44 15.79
N LYS A 115 -14.99 -12.15 15.82
CA LYS A 115 -15.34 -11.42 17.04
C LYS A 115 -16.71 -11.90 17.53
N VAL A 116 -16.80 -12.22 18.81
CA VAL A 116 -18.05 -12.61 19.50
C VAL A 116 -18.17 -11.77 20.77
N ILE A 117 -19.39 -11.34 21.09
CA ILE A 117 -19.68 -10.52 22.26
C ILE A 117 -20.51 -11.33 23.25
N ILE A 118 -20.02 -11.44 24.49
CA ILE A 118 -20.82 -11.89 25.63
C ILE A 118 -21.44 -10.65 26.28
N LYS A 119 -22.77 -10.59 26.34
CA LYS A 119 -23.54 -9.44 26.83
C LYS A 119 -23.84 -9.50 28.32
#